data_AF-A0A936C0Z9-F1
#
_entry.id   AF-A0A936C0Z9-F1
#
_cell.length_a   1.000
_cell.length_b   1.000
_cell.length_c   1.000
_cell.angle_alpha   90.00
_cell.angle_beta   90.00
_cell.angle_gamma   90.00
#
_symmetry.space_group_name_H-M   'P 1'
#
loop_
_entity.id
_entity.type
_entity.pdbx_description
1 polymer ?
#
loop_
_entity_poly.entity_id
_entity_poly.type
_entity_poly.pdbx_seq_one_letter_code
_entity_poly.pdbx_strand_id
1 'polypeptide(L)'
;MCAQAVSEYKPRKPESGILHRLVSTHFDEFVESFEDPDCPESGLPTFVRKEFEGFLDCGILERGFVLLFCDRCQREHALAFSCKGRAICPSCGARRMQETAAHLVDDVLPDVALRQYVLSPPFELRGLLACKREVLAKMVSFFVRAIFEQLTGWARCQDLPEPKCGAVTFIQRFTKTLNISPHLHVLVLDGVFANEEEGPRFVECPAPTNRDLLSLAQSVFKKMEKFIAKRGYIRSASDALEEASLTPVERWYVRGLAEPSMLSPSRIADVRSTAIACGGFSVHAQVRVARGDRRGREGSAYMRLVRPSPKINFA
;
A
#
# COMPACT_ATOMS: atom_id res chain seq x y z
N MET A 1 20.68 32.58 -21.75
CA MET A 1 20.46 32.56 -20.29
C MET A 1 20.20 31.13 -19.83
N CYS A 2 21.19 30.40 -19.29
CA CYS A 2 20.93 29.20 -18.47
C CYS A 2 20.62 29.63 -17.02
N ALA A 3 19.80 30.68 -16.91
CA ALA A 3 19.46 31.38 -15.69
C ALA A 3 17.94 31.38 -15.60
N GLN A 4 17.41 30.24 -15.17
CA GLN A 4 16.21 30.18 -14.36
C GLN A 4 16.38 28.97 -13.44
N ALA A 5 16.97 29.23 -12.28
CA ALA A 5 16.98 28.43 -11.06
C ALA A 5 16.70 26.92 -11.24
N VAL A 6 17.64 26.17 -11.83
CA VAL A 6 17.74 24.75 -11.50
C VAL A 6 18.66 24.71 -10.30
N SER A 7 18.12 24.35 -9.13
CA SER A 7 18.93 24.20 -7.92
C SER A 7 20.15 23.33 -8.25
N GLU A 8 21.34 23.80 -7.87
CA GLU A 8 22.55 22.99 -7.97
C GLU A 8 22.28 21.63 -7.32
N TYR A 9 22.52 20.54 -8.05
CA TYR A 9 22.31 19.20 -7.51
C TYR A 9 23.24 19.02 -6.31
N LYS A 10 22.64 18.96 -5.11
CA LYS A 10 23.35 18.66 -3.87
C LYS A 10 23.20 17.17 -3.59
N PRO A 11 24.31 16.40 -3.61
CA PRO A 11 24.27 15.01 -3.15
C PRO A 11 23.67 14.95 -1.76
N ARG A 12 22.79 13.97 -1.55
CA ARG A 12 22.27 13.70 -0.20
C ARG A 12 23.40 13.14 0.65
N LYS A 13 23.30 13.33 1.96
CA LYS A 13 24.13 12.65 2.97
C LYS A 13 23.26 11.76 3.84
N PRO A 14 22.82 10.59 3.34
CA PRO A 14 21.94 9.67 4.08
C PRO A 14 22.41 9.40 5.50
N GLU A 15 23.73 9.24 5.69
CA GLU A 15 24.40 8.96 6.96
C GLU A 15 24.24 10.07 8.01
N SER A 16 23.94 11.30 7.57
CA SER A 16 23.60 12.41 8.46
C SER A 16 22.14 12.39 8.94
N GLY A 17 21.30 11.51 8.39
CA GLY A 17 19.89 11.37 8.76
C GLY A 17 19.69 10.55 10.03
N ILE A 18 18.70 10.95 10.84
CA ILE A 18 18.35 10.25 12.10
C ILE A 18 18.01 8.77 11.85
N LEU A 19 17.21 8.48 10.82
CA LEU A 19 16.81 7.11 10.51
C LEU A 19 18.00 6.23 10.09
N HIS A 20 18.91 6.77 9.28
CA HIS A 20 20.10 6.03 8.85
C HIS A 20 20.99 5.70 10.05
N ARG A 21 21.28 6.70 10.90
CA ARG A 21 22.05 6.46 12.14
C ARG A 21 21.38 5.44 13.06
N LEU A 22 20.08 5.57 13.31
CA LEU A 22 19.35 4.65 14.18
C LEU A 22 19.45 3.20 13.66
N VAL A 23 19.21 3.01 12.36
CA VAL A 23 19.36 1.69 11.75
C VAL A 23 20.80 1.23 11.81
N SER A 24 21.76 2.06 11.40
CA SER A 24 23.18 1.68 11.37
C SER A 24 23.73 1.32 12.74
N THR A 25 23.21 1.93 13.82
CA THR A 25 23.65 1.66 15.19
C THR A 25 23.03 0.37 15.75
N HIS A 26 21.76 0.10 15.46
CA HIS A 26 21.02 -0.97 16.13
C HIS A 26 20.65 -2.16 15.22
N PHE A 27 21.05 -2.15 13.94
CA PHE A 27 20.60 -3.19 13.00
C PHE A 27 21.16 -4.57 13.35
N ASP A 28 22.40 -4.67 13.79
CA ASP A 28 23.01 -5.95 14.19
C ASP A 28 22.33 -6.50 15.46
N GLU A 29 22.16 -5.67 16.50
CA GLU A 29 21.40 -6.01 17.72
C GLU A 29 19.96 -6.44 17.39
N PHE A 30 19.32 -5.72 16.46
CA PHE A 30 17.97 -6.04 16.00
C PHE A 30 17.94 -7.40 15.31
N VAL A 31 18.89 -7.70 14.43
CA VAL A 31 19.01 -8.99 13.78
C VAL A 31 19.20 -10.12 14.79
N GLU A 32 20.18 -9.98 15.68
CA GLU A 32 20.54 -10.97 16.70
C GLU A 32 19.35 -11.27 17.60
N SER A 33 18.52 -10.26 17.90
CA SER A 33 17.34 -10.46 18.73
C SER A 33 16.32 -11.46 18.16
N PHE A 34 16.34 -11.74 16.86
CA PHE A 34 15.46 -12.73 16.21
C PHE A 34 16.13 -14.09 15.99
N GLU A 35 17.44 -14.18 16.18
CA GLU A 35 18.20 -15.42 16.07
C GLU A 35 18.05 -16.22 17.37
N ASP A 36 17.68 -17.48 17.25
CA ASP A 36 17.56 -18.46 18.33
C ASP A 36 18.59 -19.57 18.08
N PRO A 37 19.61 -19.71 18.94
CA PRO A 37 20.64 -20.73 18.81
C PRO A 37 20.09 -22.16 18.74
N ASP A 38 18.94 -22.42 19.36
CA ASP A 38 18.32 -23.74 19.45
C ASP A 38 17.38 -24.02 18.27
N CYS A 39 17.12 -23.02 17.41
CA CYS A 39 16.28 -23.15 16.22
C CYS A 39 17.00 -22.60 14.98
N PRO A 40 17.62 -23.44 14.12
CA PRO A 40 18.33 -22.99 12.91
C PRO A 40 17.46 -22.26 11.88
N GLU A 41 16.14 -22.42 11.95
CA GLU A 41 15.18 -21.71 11.09
C GLU A 41 14.72 -20.38 11.70
N SER A 42 15.22 -20.01 12.87
CA SER A 42 15.01 -18.70 13.49
C SER A 42 15.70 -17.58 12.69
N GLY A 43 15.46 -16.34 13.11
CA GLY A 43 16.01 -15.17 12.44
C GLY A 43 15.02 -14.47 11.51
N LEU A 44 15.43 -13.28 11.10
CA LEU A 44 14.65 -12.45 10.20
C LEU A 44 14.57 -13.09 8.80
N PRO A 45 13.42 -13.00 8.11
CA PRO A 45 13.35 -13.38 6.71
C PRO A 45 14.41 -12.65 5.88
N THR A 46 15.08 -13.36 4.96
CA THR A 46 16.21 -12.81 4.19
C THR A 46 15.88 -11.52 3.45
N PHE A 47 14.63 -11.39 2.96
CA PHE A 47 14.20 -10.17 2.27
C PHE A 47 14.10 -8.96 3.21
N VAL A 48 13.85 -9.16 4.51
CA VAL A 48 13.85 -8.09 5.51
C VAL A 48 15.28 -7.61 5.72
N ARG A 49 16.21 -8.53 5.97
CA ARG A 49 17.64 -8.21 6.12
C ARG A 49 18.18 -7.42 4.93
N LYS A 50 17.94 -7.91 3.70
CA LYS A 50 18.34 -7.23 2.45
C LYS A 50 17.76 -5.83 2.29
N GLU A 51 16.55 -5.58 2.80
CA GLU A 51 15.93 -4.25 2.73
C GLU A 51 16.64 -3.24 3.66
N PHE A 52 17.08 -3.70 4.84
CA PHE A 52 17.87 -2.89 5.78
C PHE A 52 19.29 -2.63 5.28
N GLU A 53 19.99 -3.68 4.82
CA GLU A 53 21.32 -3.56 4.22
C GLU A 53 21.29 -2.61 3.01
N GLY A 54 20.33 -2.82 2.10
CA GLY A 54 20.16 -1.96 0.93
C GLY A 54 19.88 -0.51 1.33
N PHE A 55 19.08 -0.25 2.37
CA PHE A 55 18.87 1.10 2.87
C PHE A 55 20.14 1.74 3.42
N LEU A 56 20.96 0.99 4.17
CA LEU A 56 22.21 1.49 4.72
C LEU A 56 23.20 1.90 3.62
N ASP A 57 23.19 1.22 2.48
CA ASP A 57 24.02 1.57 1.32
C ASP A 57 23.41 2.64 0.40
N CYS A 58 22.12 2.96 0.58
CA CYS A 58 21.38 3.79 -0.35
C CYS A 58 21.87 5.24 -0.36
N GLY A 59 22.42 5.68 -1.50
CA GLY A 59 22.83 7.07 -1.71
C GLY A 59 24.23 7.39 -1.16
N ILE A 60 25.02 6.38 -0.81
CA ILE A 60 26.41 6.51 -0.39
C ILE A 60 27.32 6.32 -1.61
N LEU A 61 28.21 7.28 -1.89
CA LEU A 61 29.08 7.26 -3.07
C LEU A 61 30.08 6.09 -3.02
N GLU A 62 30.60 5.79 -1.83
CA GLU A 62 31.52 4.68 -1.55
C GLU A 62 30.89 3.31 -1.83
N ARG A 63 29.56 3.23 -1.92
CA ARG A 63 28.79 2.01 -2.26
C ARG A 63 28.47 1.91 -3.76
N GLY A 64 28.92 2.88 -4.55
CA GLY A 64 28.78 2.89 -6.01
C GLY A 64 27.98 4.07 -6.53
N PHE A 65 28.37 4.55 -7.71
CA PHE A 65 27.78 5.71 -8.36
C PHE A 65 27.94 5.62 -9.89
N VAL A 66 27.21 6.48 -10.58
CA VAL A 66 27.42 6.78 -12.00
C VAL A 66 27.90 8.23 -12.16
N LEU A 67 28.85 8.46 -13.07
CA LEU A 67 29.25 9.80 -13.48
C LEU A 67 28.38 10.24 -14.64
N LEU A 68 27.73 11.38 -14.48
CA LEU A 68 26.93 12.02 -15.50
C LEU A 68 27.65 13.28 -15.97
N PHE A 69 27.92 13.38 -17.26
CA PHE A 69 28.45 14.60 -17.86
C PHE A 69 27.31 15.43 -18.45
N CYS A 70 27.24 16.71 -18.10
CA CYS A 70 26.28 17.64 -18.70
C CYS A 70 26.93 18.44 -19.81
N ASP A 71 26.45 18.26 -21.04
CA ASP A 71 26.87 18.99 -22.24
C ASP A 71 26.62 20.50 -22.18
N ARG A 72 25.65 20.96 -21.38
CA ARG A 72 25.32 22.39 -21.24
C ARG A 72 26.20 23.11 -20.23
N CYS A 73 26.40 22.54 -19.04
CA CYS A 73 27.19 23.18 -17.99
C CYS A 73 28.65 22.70 -17.94
N GLN A 74 29.01 21.71 -18.75
CA GLN A 74 30.36 21.14 -18.87
C GLN A 74 30.92 20.63 -17.53
N ARG A 75 30.05 20.10 -16.65
CA ARG A 75 30.41 19.53 -15.36
C ARG A 75 30.07 18.06 -15.28
N GLU A 76 30.87 17.34 -14.52
CA GLU A 76 30.59 15.97 -14.09
C GLU A 76 29.81 15.97 -12.77
N HIS A 77 28.82 15.10 -12.68
CA HIS A 77 28.01 14.90 -11.49
C HIS A 77 28.06 13.43 -11.09
N ALA A 78 28.53 13.15 -9.87
CA ALA A 78 28.46 11.82 -9.29
C ALA A 78 27.06 11.58 -8.70
N LEU A 79 26.38 10.54 -9.20
CA LEU A 79 25.07 10.12 -8.72
C LEU A 79 25.18 8.76 -8.06
N ALA A 80 25.07 8.72 -6.74
CA ALA A 80 25.09 7.49 -5.95
C ALA A 80 23.93 6.54 -6.31
N PHE A 81 24.17 5.24 -6.18
CA PHE A 81 23.14 4.25 -6.40
C PHE A 81 22.04 4.29 -5.32
N SER A 82 20.82 3.98 -5.75
CA SER A 82 19.65 3.88 -4.88
C SER A 82 19.34 2.43 -4.58
N CYS A 83 18.87 2.12 -3.36
CA CYS A 83 18.47 0.75 -3.01
C CYS A 83 17.26 0.22 -3.80
N LYS A 84 16.46 1.11 -4.40
CA LYS A 84 15.21 0.78 -5.11
C LYS A 84 14.17 0.06 -4.22
N GLY A 85 14.40 0.03 -2.90
CA GLY A 85 13.54 -0.55 -1.88
C GLY A 85 12.18 0.15 -1.78
N ARG A 86 11.29 -0.44 -0.98
CA ARG A 86 9.88 0.00 -0.84
C ARG A 86 9.43 0.22 0.59
N ALA A 87 10.22 -0.24 1.56
CA ALA A 87 9.79 -0.25 2.96
C ALA A 87 10.41 0.91 3.72
N ILE A 88 11.68 0.79 4.12
CA ILE A 88 12.25 1.67 5.14
C ILE A 88 12.91 2.93 4.55
N CYS A 89 13.38 2.87 3.30
CA CYS A 89 14.08 3.99 2.66
C CYS A 89 13.07 5.08 2.23
N PRO A 90 12.98 6.23 2.93
CA PRO A 90 11.98 7.25 2.62
C PRO A 90 12.25 7.91 1.27
N SER A 91 13.52 8.00 0.90
CA SER A 91 13.98 8.57 -0.36
C SER A 91 13.54 7.76 -1.58
N CYS A 92 13.79 6.44 -1.58
CA CYS A 92 13.38 5.56 -2.66
C CYS A 92 11.86 5.37 -2.67
N GLY A 93 11.25 5.26 -1.49
CA GLY A 93 9.80 5.23 -1.32
C GLY A 93 9.15 6.46 -1.97
N ALA A 94 9.50 7.67 -1.51
CA ALA A 94 8.94 8.92 -2.02
C ALA A 94 9.14 9.11 -3.53
N ARG A 95 10.34 8.79 -4.06
CA ARG A 95 10.59 8.84 -5.50
C ARG A 95 9.63 7.92 -6.26
N ARG A 96 9.53 6.65 -5.85
CA ARG A 96 8.62 5.69 -6.49
C ARG A 96 7.16 6.12 -6.38
N MET A 97 6.77 6.72 -5.26
CA MET A 97 5.43 7.26 -5.07
C MET A 97 5.11 8.34 -6.11
N GLN A 98 6.03 9.31 -6.27
CA GLN A 98 5.88 10.40 -7.25
C GLN A 98 5.85 9.87 -8.68
N GLU A 99 6.80 8.99 -9.05
CA GLU A 99 6.87 8.39 -10.38
C GLU A 99 5.60 7.58 -10.72
N THR A 100 5.10 6.79 -9.76
CA THR A 100 3.88 5.99 -9.97
C THR A 100 2.65 6.91 -10.06
N ALA A 101 2.57 7.96 -9.25
CA ALA A 101 1.45 8.89 -9.31
C ALA A 101 1.42 9.64 -10.66
N ALA A 102 2.56 10.12 -11.13
CA ALA A 102 2.68 10.76 -12.44
C ALA A 102 2.25 9.80 -13.56
N HIS A 103 2.83 8.60 -13.62
CA HIS A 103 2.47 7.58 -14.61
C HIS A 103 0.97 7.26 -14.58
N LEU A 104 0.38 7.10 -13.39
CA LEU A 104 -1.05 6.82 -13.27
C LEU A 104 -1.91 7.97 -13.79
N VAL A 105 -1.56 9.22 -13.53
CA VAL A 105 -2.36 10.38 -13.96
C VAL A 105 -2.17 10.70 -15.43
N ASP A 106 -0.94 10.57 -15.93
CA ASP A 106 -0.57 11.01 -17.27
C ASP A 106 -0.84 9.92 -18.32
N ASP A 107 -0.67 8.62 -17.98
CA ASP A 107 -0.71 7.54 -18.96
C ASP A 107 -1.81 6.48 -18.73
N VAL A 108 -2.37 6.35 -17.52
CA VAL A 108 -3.24 5.21 -17.18
C VAL A 108 -4.68 5.60 -16.87
N LEU A 109 -4.89 6.62 -16.03
CA LEU A 109 -6.21 7.00 -15.54
C LEU A 109 -6.85 8.01 -16.51
N PRO A 110 -8.02 7.69 -17.10
CA PRO A 110 -8.72 8.64 -17.95
C PRO A 110 -9.20 9.85 -17.15
N ASP A 111 -9.47 10.96 -17.85
CA ASP A 111 -10.07 12.16 -17.24
C ASP A 111 -11.57 11.97 -17.03
N VAL A 112 -11.92 11.15 -16.04
CA VAL A 112 -13.29 10.86 -15.60
C VAL A 112 -13.36 10.88 -14.07
N ALA A 113 -14.57 10.89 -13.51
CA ALA A 113 -14.73 10.82 -12.07
C ALA A 113 -14.17 9.50 -11.50
N LEU A 114 -13.45 9.58 -10.37
CA LEU A 114 -12.90 8.44 -9.65
C LEU A 114 -13.43 8.40 -8.22
N ARG A 115 -13.61 7.21 -7.67
CA ARG A 115 -13.97 6.99 -6.27
C ARG A 115 -12.98 6.06 -5.61
N GLN A 116 -12.56 6.42 -4.41
CA GLN A 116 -11.70 5.59 -3.60
C GLN A 116 -12.53 4.70 -2.68
N TYR A 117 -12.36 3.39 -2.80
CA TYR A 117 -12.86 2.41 -1.86
C TYR A 117 -11.73 1.96 -0.92
N VAL A 118 -12.02 1.83 0.38
CA VAL A 118 -11.09 1.30 1.37
C VAL A 118 -11.71 0.08 2.03
N LEU A 119 -11.03 -1.07 1.94
CA LEU A 119 -11.42 -2.30 2.64
C LEU A 119 -10.42 -2.58 3.74
N SER A 120 -10.90 -2.63 4.98
CA SER A 120 -10.10 -3.06 6.13
C SER A 120 -10.60 -4.42 6.64
N PRO A 121 -9.73 -5.43 6.77
CA PRO A 121 -10.12 -6.73 7.30
C PRO A 121 -10.22 -6.73 8.84
N PRO A 122 -10.92 -7.73 9.42
CA PRO A 122 -10.90 -8.00 10.86
C PRO A 122 -9.47 -8.25 11.35
N PHE A 123 -9.23 -7.98 12.64
CA PHE A 123 -7.91 -8.08 13.26
C PHE A 123 -7.31 -9.50 13.11
N GLU A 124 -8.14 -10.50 13.34
CA GLU A 124 -7.85 -11.92 13.30
C GLU A 124 -7.29 -12.36 11.93
N LEU A 125 -7.69 -11.68 10.85
CA LEU A 125 -7.29 -12.03 9.50
C LEU A 125 -5.98 -11.33 9.06
N ARG A 126 -5.53 -10.30 9.77
CA ARG A 126 -4.38 -9.47 9.36
C ARG A 126 -3.09 -10.26 9.27
N GLY A 127 -2.86 -11.19 10.19
CA GLY A 127 -1.67 -12.06 10.18
C GLY A 127 -1.64 -12.96 8.96
N LEU A 128 -2.76 -13.65 8.70
CA LEU A 128 -2.89 -14.50 7.52
C LEU A 128 -2.68 -13.71 6.22
N LEU A 129 -3.21 -12.49 6.14
CA LEU A 129 -3.03 -11.60 4.98
C LEU A 129 -1.60 -11.06 4.85
N ALA A 130 -0.91 -10.84 5.97
CA ALA A 130 0.47 -10.40 5.98
C ALA A 130 1.40 -11.51 5.44
N CYS A 131 1.16 -12.75 5.88
CA CYS A 131 2.02 -13.90 5.59
C CYS A 131 1.68 -14.63 4.30
N LYS A 132 0.39 -14.74 3.91
CA LYS A 132 -0.06 -15.54 2.76
C LYS A 132 -0.49 -14.66 1.60
N ARG A 133 0.41 -14.49 0.62
CA ARG A 133 0.17 -13.70 -0.61
C ARG A 133 -1.12 -14.11 -1.33
N GLU A 134 -1.43 -15.40 -1.37
CA GLU A 134 -2.63 -15.89 -2.06
C GLU A 134 -3.95 -15.45 -1.40
N VAL A 135 -4.00 -15.40 -0.07
CA VAL A 135 -5.17 -14.94 0.69
C VAL A 135 -5.39 -13.45 0.41
N LEU A 136 -4.32 -12.66 0.43
CA LEU A 136 -4.35 -11.23 0.09
C LEU A 136 -4.79 -10.99 -1.35
N ALA A 137 -4.25 -11.75 -2.31
CA ALA A 137 -4.64 -11.65 -3.72
C ALA A 137 -6.12 -11.99 -3.94
N LYS A 138 -6.66 -12.97 -3.20
CA LYS A 138 -8.08 -13.30 -3.24
C LYS A 138 -8.95 -12.22 -2.62
N MET A 139 -8.53 -11.61 -1.51
CA MET A 139 -9.23 -10.47 -0.92
C MET A 139 -9.34 -9.30 -1.92
N VAL A 140 -8.25 -8.96 -2.62
CA VAL A 140 -8.26 -7.97 -3.70
C VAL A 140 -9.25 -8.36 -4.80
N SER A 141 -9.16 -9.59 -5.29
CA SER A 141 -10.04 -10.07 -6.37
C SER A 141 -11.52 -10.05 -5.98
N PHE A 142 -11.86 -10.52 -4.79
CA PHE A 142 -13.26 -10.52 -4.33
C PHE A 142 -13.81 -9.12 -4.14
N PHE A 143 -12.99 -8.20 -3.61
CA PHE A 143 -13.44 -6.83 -3.38
C PHE A 143 -13.65 -6.06 -4.68
N VAL A 144 -12.67 -6.08 -5.59
CA VAL A 144 -12.78 -5.39 -6.89
C VAL A 144 -13.93 -5.97 -7.70
N ARG A 145 -14.10 -7.31 -7.71
CA ARG A 145 -15.24 -7.95 -8.38
C ARG A 145 -16.58 -7.54 -7.79
N ALA A 146 -16.70 -7.47 -6.45
CA ALA A 146 -17.95 -7.06 -5.81
C ALA A 146 -18.31 -5.60 -6.18
N ILE A 147 -17.33 -4.70 -6.26
CA ILE A 147 -17.54 -3.32 -6.72
C ILE A 147 -18.00 -3.30 -8.17
N PHE A 148 -17.32 -4.03 -9.06
CA PHE A 148 -17.69 -4.09 -10.48
C PHE A 148 -19.06 -4.74 -10.70
N GLU A 149 -19.40 -5.77 -9.92
CA GLU A 149 -20.74 -6.39 -9.92
C GLU A 149 -21.83 -5.36 -9.59
N GLN A 150 -21.61 -4.47 -8.61
CA GLN A 150 -22.54 -3.38 -8.30
C GLN A 150 -22.63 -2.34 -9.41
N LEU A 151 -21.49 -1.84 -9.92
CA LEU A 151 -21.46 -0.82 -10.98
C LEU A 151 -22.10 -1.32 -12.27
N THR A 152 -21.74 -2.54 -12.70
CA THR A 152 -22.32 -3.16 -13.91
C THR A 152 -23.78 -3.55 -13.71
N GLY A 153 -24.17 -3.95 -12.50
CA GLY A 153 -25.58 -4.19 -12.15
C GLY A 153 -26.43 -2.93 -12.30
N TRP A 154 -25.99 -1.82 -11.73
CA TRP A 154 -26.64 -0.52 -11.92
C TRP A 154 -26.70 -0.13 -13.41
N ALA A 155 -25.58 -0.25 -14.13
CA ALA A 155 -25.51 0.09 -15.55
C ALA A 155 -26.49 -0.71 -16.42
N ARG A 156 -26.66 -2.00 -16.13
CA ARG A 156 -27.66 -2.85 -16.80
C ARG A 156 -29.09 -2.42 -16.50
N CYS A 157 -29.38 -1.96 -15.28
CA CYS A 157 -30.68 -1.37 -14.95
C CYS A 157 -30.92 -0.01 -15.63
N GLN A 158 -29.92 0.57 -16.27
CA GLN A 158 -30.01 1.76 -17.11
C GLN A 158 -29.91 1.42 -18.60
N ASP A 159 -30.03 0.14 -18.96
CA ASP A 159 -29.93 -0.38 -20.34
C ASP A 159 -28.64 0.01 -21.07
N LEU A 160 -27.54 0.21 -20.32
CA LEU A 160 -26.25 0.56 -20.93
C LEU A 160 -25.60 -0.65 -21.61
N PRO A 161 -25.16 -0.52 -22.87
CA PRO A 161 -24.53 -1.61 -23.62
C PRO A 161 -23.11 -1.90 -23.12
N GLU A 162 -22.82 -3.19 -22.90
CA GLU A 162 -21.49 -3.72 -22.54
C GLU A 162 -20.68 -2.89 -21.52
N PRO A 163 -21.22 -2.61 -20.31
CA PRO A 163 -20.57 -1.72 -19.37
C PRO A 163 -19.21 -2.27 -18.91
N LYS A 164 -18.15 -1.48 -19.06
CA LYS A 164 -16.78 -1.78 -18.61
C LYS A 164 -16.41 -0.89 -17.41
N CYS A 165 -15.82 -1.51 -16.40
CA CYS A 165 -15.28 -0.84 -15.22
C CYS A 165 -13.75 -0.82 -15.26
N GLY A 166 -13.14 0.08 -14.48
CA GLY A 166 -11.69 0.13 -14.28
C GLY A 166 -11.35 0.40 -12.82
N ALA A 167 -10.25 -0.17 -12.34
CA ALA A 167 -9.74 0.09 -11.00
C ALA A 167 -8.24 -0.13 -10.88
N VAL A 168 -7.60 0.65 -10.01
CA VAL A 168 -6.21 0.48 -9.57
C VAL A 168 -6.22 0.19 -8.07
N THR A 169 -5.58 -0.90 -7.65
CA THR A 169 -5.52 -1.30 -6.24
C THR A 169 -4.15 -1.04 -5.65
N PHE A 170 -4.11 -0.34 -4.53
CA PHE A 170 -2.96 -0.18 -3.66
C PHE A 170 -3.16 -1.02 -2.40
N ILE A 171 -2.16 -1.83 -2.05
CA ILE A 171 -2.17 -2.63 -0.83
C ILE A 171 -1.30 -1.91 0.19
N GLN A 172 -1.91 -1.39 1.24
CA GLN A 172 -1.19 -0.80 2.34
C GLN A 172 -1.05 -1.84 3.45
N ARG A 173 0.18 -2.09 3.91
CA ARG A 173 0.48 -3.16 4.87
C ARG A 173 0.56 -2.71 6.33
N PHE A 174 0.51 -1.41 6.59
CA PHE A 174 0.76 -0.86 7.91
C PHE A 174 -0.17 0.31 8.25
N THR A 175 -0.40 0.50 9.55
CA THR A 175 -1.07 1.69 10.09
C THR A 175 -0.10 2.88 10.12
N LYS A 176 -0.59 4.06 10.52
CA LYS A 176 0.25 5.24 10.76
C LYS A 176 1.31 5.03 11.86
N THR A 177 1.14 4.02 12.71
CA THR A 177 2.08 3.63 13.78
C THR A 177 2.99 2.48 13.36
N LEU A 178 3.00 2.12 12.07
CA LEU A 178 3.75 1.00 11.48
C LEU A 178 3.30 -0.41 11.94
N ASN A 179 2.22 -0.51 12.70
CA ASN A 179 1.63 -1.81 13.06
C ASN A 179 1.11 -2.52 11.80
N ILE A 180 1.36 -3.83 11.72
CA ILE A 180 0.93 -4.65 10.59
C ILE A 180 -0.59 -4.64 10.49
N SER A 181 -1.10 -4.09 9.39
CA SER A 181 -2.51 -4.01 9.10
C SER A 181 -2.72 -3.94 7.59
N PRO A 182 -2.68 -5.10 6.88
CA PRO A 182 -2.98 -5.15 5.46
C PRO A 182 -4.40 -4.67 5.18
N HIS A 183 -4.54 -3.59 4.41
CA HIS A 183 -5.82 -3.05 3.95
C HIS A 183 -5.69 -2.58 2.50
N LEU A 184 -6.83 -2.51 1.82
CA LEU A 184 -6.87 -2.17 0.40
C LEU A 184 -7.34 -0.74 0.24
N HIS A 185 -6.67 0.00 -0.64
CA HIS A 185 -7.19 1.20 -1.23
C HIS A 185 -7.39 0.94 -2.73
N VAL A 186 -8.63 1.01 -3.19
CA VAL A 186 -8.98 0.77 -4.59
C VAL A 186 -9.49 2.08 -5.18
N LEU A 187 -8.79 2.61 -6.16
CA LEU A 187 -9.24 3.74 -6.96
C LEU A 187 -10.04 3.19 -8.13
N VAL A 188 -11.34 3.47 -8.15
CA VAL A 188 -12.31 2.91 -9.10
C VAL A 188 -12.81 4.04 -9.98
N LEU A 189 -13.06 3.78 -11.27
CA LEU A 189 -13.83 4.72 -12.09
C LEU A 189 -15.22 4.86 -11.46
N ASP A 190 -15.67 6.08 -11.14
CA ASP A 190 -16.95 6.33 -10.45
C ASP A 190 -18.15 6.25 -11.41
N GLY A 191 -18.19 5.17 -12.17
CA GLY A 191 -19.00 5.01 -13.36
C GLY A 191 -18.57 3.80 -14.20
N VAL A 192 -19.15 3.69 -15.38
CA VAL A 192 -18.82 2.66 -16.38
C VAL A 192 -18.59 3.31 -17.75
N PHE A 193 -17.77 2.68 -18.58
CA PHE A 193 -17.77 2.94 -20.02
C PHE A 193 -18.81 2.05 -20.69
N ALA A 194 -19.81 2.65 -21.32
CA ALA A 194 -20.76 1.96 -22.19
C ALA A 194 -20.24 1.99 -23.64
N ASN A 195 -20.35 0.87 -24.35
CA ASN A 195 -19.90 0.78 -25.74
C ASN A 195 -21.03 1.19 -26.69
N GLU A 196 -20.99 2.43 -27.17
CA GLU A 196 -21.98 2.99 -28.10
C GLU A 196 -21.44 3.00 -29.54
N GLU A 197 -22.30 3.23 -30.53
CA GLU A 197 -21.91 3.24 -31.96
C GLU A 197 -20.83 4.29 -32.27
N GLU A 198 -20.89 5.44 -31.61
CA GLU A 198 -19.93 6.55 -31.79
C GLU A 198 -18.63 6.35 -30.99
N GLY A 199 -18.55 5.29 -30.17
CA GLY A 199 -17.40 4.96 -29.33
C GLY A 199 -17.75 4.83 -27.84
N PRO A 200 -16.75 4.54 -26.99
CA PRO A 200 -16.99 4.34 -25.56
C PRO A 200 -17.36 5.65 -24.86
N ARG A 201 -18.55 5.70 -24.26
CA ARG A 201 -19.03 6.84 -23.46
C ARG A 201 -18.98 6.52 -21.98
N PHE A 202 -18.40 7.43 -21.19
CA PHE A 202 -18.40 7.29 -19.74
C PHE A 202 -19.72 7.76 -19.13
N VAL A 203 -20.33 6.93 -18.30
CA VAL A 203 -21.55 7.24 -17.55
C VAL A 203 -21.26 7.12 -16.05
N GLU A 204 -21.40 8.24 -15.34
CA GLU A 204 -21.19 8.31 -13.89
C GLU A 204 -22.25 7.53 -13.12
N CYS A 205 -21.82 6.76 -12.13
CA CYS A 205 -22.72 6.04 -11.23
C CYS A 205 -23.13 6.94 -10.04
N PRO A 206 -24.31 6.71 -9.43
CA PRO A 206 -24.65 7.27 -8.13
C PRO A 206 -23.61 6.89 -7.08
N ALA A 207 -23.42 7.78 -6.09
CA ALA A 207 -22.58 7.46 -4.94
C ALA A 207 -23.14 6.23 -4.19
N PRO A 208 -22.28 5.29 -3.74
CA PRO A 208 -22.75 4.11 -3.02
C PRO A 208 -23.41 4.52 -1.70
N THR A 209 -24.57 3.93 -1.42
CA THR A 209 -25.25 4.08 -0.14
C THR A 209 -24.59 3.23 0.94
N ASN A 210 -24.91 3.48 2.22
CA ASN A 210 -24.45 2.62 3.33
C ASN A 210 -24.90 1.15 3.13
N ARG A 211 -26.06 0.93 2.50
CA ARG A 211 -26.55 -0.41 2.17
C ARG A 211 -25.66 -1.09 1.12
N ASP A 212 -25.21 -0.35 0.11
CA ASP A 212 -24.29 -0.86 -0.91
C ASP A 212 -22.94 -1.21 -0.30
N LEU A 213 -22.40 -0.35 0.58
CA LEU A 213 -21.14 -0.62 1.29
C LEU A 213 -21.24 -1.83 2.23
N LEU A 214 -22.38 -2.00 2.92
CA LEU A 214 -22.64 -3.19 3.73
C LEU A 214 -22.68 -4.45 2.87
N SER A 215 -23.35 -4.39 1.72
CA SER A 215 -23.45 -5.50 0.77
C SER A 215 -22.07 -5.89 0.21
N LEU A 216 -21.20 -4.91 -0.08
CA LEU A 216 -19.81 -5.15 -0.45
C LEU A 216 -19.05 -5.89 0.66
N ALA A 217 -19.13 -5.38 1.90
CA ALA A 217 -18.47 -6.01 3.04
C ALA A 217 -18.95 -7.45 3.27
N GLN A 218 -20.27 -7.68 3.20
CA GLN A 218 -20.89 -9.01 3.30
C GLN A 218 -20.44 -9.96 2.19
N SER A 219 -20.39 -9.48 0.95
CA SER A 219 -19.95 -10.28 -0.21
C SER A 219 -18.49 -10.72 -0.06
N VAL A 220 -17.61 -9.79 0.36
CA VAL A 220 -16.21 -10.10 0.64
C VAL A 220 -16.09 -11.07 1.82
N PHE A 221 -16.78 -10.81 2.93
CA PHE A 221 -16.76 -11.68 4.10
C PHE A 221 -17.12 -13.13 3.74
N LYS A 222 -18.28 -13.36 3.10
CA LYS A 222 -18.73 -14.70 2.71
C LYS A 222 -17.75 -15.40 1.75
N LYS A 223 -17.21 -14.67 0.77
CA LYS A 223 -16.24 -15.21 -0.20
C LYS A 223 -14.90 -15.55 0.49
N MET A 224 -14.43 -14.71 1.41
CA MET A 224 -13.21 -14.93 2.19
C MET A 224 -13.36 -16.09 3.16
N GLU A 225 -14.44 -16.14 3.95
CA GLU A 225 -14.73 -17.24 4.87
C GLU A 225 -14.73 -18.59 4.14
N LYS A 226 -15.47 -18.69 3.03
CA LYS A 226 -15.50 -19.90 2.20
C LYS A 226 -14.12 -20.26 1.63
N PHE A 227 -13.34 -19.26 1.20
CA PHE A 227 -12.01 -19.47 0.65
C PHE A 227 -11.02 -19.99 1.71
N ILE A 228 -11.00 -19.35 2.88
CA ILE A 228 -10.13 -19.68 4.01
C ILE A 228 -10.48 -21.07 4.55
N ALA A 229 -11.76 -21.37 4.71
CA ALA A 229 -12.25 -22.70 5.10
C ALA A 229 -11.78 -23.79 4.12
N LYS A 230 -11.99 -23.56 2.81
CA LYS A 230 -11.56 -24.50 1.76
C LYS A 230 -10.06 -24.74 1.73
N ARG A 231 -9.25 -23.75 2.15
CA ARG A 231 -7.79 -23.85 2.21
C ARG A 231 -7.27 -24.41 3.54
N GLY A 232 -8.15 -24.74 4.49
CA GLY A 232 -7.76 -25.29 5.79
C GLY A 232 -7.05 -24.27 6.69
N TYR A 233 -7.28 -22.97 6.48
CA TYR A 233 -6.70 -21.92 7.31
C TYR A 233 -7.53 -21.63 8.58
N ILE A 234 -8.75 -22.16 8.66
CA ILE A 234 -9.54 -22.17 9.88
C ILE A 234 -9.04 -23.35 10.73
N ARG A 235 -8.36 -23.03 11.84
CA ARG A 235 -7.87 -24.01 12.81
C ARG A 235 -8.78 -24.05 14.03
N SER A 236 -8.85 -25.19 14.70
CA SER A 236 -9.59 -25.30 15.97
C SER A 236 -8.78 -24.67 17.11
N ALA A 237 -9.44 -24.26 18.20
CA ALA A 237 -8.76 -23.67 19.35
C ALA A 237 -7.78 -24.63 20.06
N SER A 238 -7.88 -25.94 19.82
CA SER A 238 -6.94 -26.95 20.34
C SER A 238 -5.68 -27.11 19.48
N ASP A 239 -5.63 -26.51 18.29
CA ASP A 239 -4.47 -26.55 17.39
C ASP A 239 -3.55 -25.34 17.64
N ALA A 240 -3.24 -25.06 18.91
CA ALA A 240 -2.21 -24.08 19.24
C ALA A 240 -0.89 -24.57 18.63
N LEU A 241 -0.35 -23.79 17.69
CA LEU A 241 0.88 -24.15 17.00
C LEU A 241 2.01 -24.24 18.03
N GLU A 242 2.70 -25.37 18.07
CA GLU A 242 4.06 -25.39 18.60
C GLU A 242 4.87 -24.35 17.82
N GLU A 243 5.53 -23.43 18.53
CA GLU A 243 6.28 -22.30 17.98
C GLU A 243 7.34 -22.72 16.95
N ALA A 244 7.82 -23.96 17.07
CA ALA A 244 8.71 -24.64 16.13
C ALA A 244 8.13 -24.82 14.71
N SER A 245 6.80 -24.86 14.55
CA SER A 245 6.13 -25.10 13.26
C SER A 245 5.84 -23.82 12.45
N LEU A 246 6.11 -22.65 13.02
CA LEU A 246 5.87 -21.36 12.38
C LEU A 246 6.95 -21.04 11.35
N THR A 247 6.57 -20.47 10.21
CA THR A 247 7.56 -19.88 9.29
C THR A 247 8.21 -18.64 9.93
N PRO A 248 9.41 -18.21 9.49
CA PRO A 248 10.05 -17.00 10.01
C PRO A 248 9.15 -15.74 9.95
N VAL A 249 8.31 -15.62 8.92
CA VAL A 249 7.37 -14.50 8.77
C VAL A 249 6.22 -14.60 9.78
N GLU A 250 5.75 -15.80 10.08
CA GLU A 250 4.70 -16.02 11.09
C GLU A 250 5.23 -15.79 12.50
N ARG A 251 6.44 -16.27 12.84
CA ARG A 251 7.12 -15.94 14.10
C ARG A 251 7.29 -14.44 14.28
N TRP A 252 7.78 -13.76 13.24
CA TRP A 252 7.92 -12.29 13.23
C TRP A 252 6.58 -11.58 13.49
N TYR A 253 5.50 -12.04 12.85
CA TYR A 253 4.16 -11.48 13.07
C TYR A 253 3.67 -11.68 14.51
N VAL A 254 3.82 -12.88 15.07
CA VAL A 254 3.40 -13.20 16.45
C VAL A 254 4.16 -12.35 17.46
N ARG A 255 5.49 -12.24 17.31
CA ARG A 255 6.31 -11.38 18.19
C ARG A 255 5.92 -9.91 18.08
N GLY A 256 5.70 -9.41 16.87
CA GLY A 256 5.24 -8.05 16.63
C GLY A 256 3.85 -7.72 17.20
N LEU A 257 3.04 -8.72 17.53
CA LEU A 257 1.78 -8.54 18.28
C LEU A 257 1.99 -8.57 19.80
N ALA A 258 2.97 -9.35 20.28
CA ALA A 258 3.29 -9.48 21.70
C ALA A 258 4.01 -8.24 22.24
N GLU A 259 4.78 -7.54 21.40
CA GLU A 259 5.45 -6.29 21.75
C GLU A 259 4.51 -5.09 21.50
N PRO A 260 4.04 -4.37 22.54
CA PRO A 260 3.23 -3.18 22.36
C PRO A 260 4.03 -2.12 21.61
N SER A 261 3.49 -1.56 20.52
CA SER A 261 4.13 -0.43 19.84
C SER A 261 4.32 0.73 20.83
N MET A 262 5.57 1.13 21.12
CA MET A 262 5.88 2.24 22.03
C MET A 262 5.39 3.63 21.53
N LEU A 263 4.83 3.70 20.32
CA LEU A 263 4.17 4.88 19.78
C LEU A 263 2.75 5.00 20.39
N SER A 264 2.66 5.79 21.47
CA SER A 264 1.50 6.08 22.35
C SER A 264 0.07 5.69 21.88
N PRO A 265 -0.76 5.11 22.78
CA PRO A 265 -2.19 4.83 22.54
C PRO A 265 -3.09 6.05 22.23
N SER A 266 -2.62 7.27 22.48
CA SER A 266 -3.44 8.50 22.51
C SER A 266 -3.87 9.06 21.14
N ARG A 267 -3.82 8.26 20.06
CA ARG A 267 -4.33 8.67 18.72
C ARG A 267 -5.31 7.69 18.09
N ILE A 268 -5.87 6.74 18.85
CA ILE A 268 -7.02 5.93 18.41
C ILE A 268 -8.32 6.60 18.89
N ALA A 269 -8.48 7.88 18.58
CA ALA A 269 -9.71 8.62 18.82
C ALA A 269 -9.84 9.69 17.74
N ASP A 270 -10.25 9.25 16.53
CA ASP A 270 -11.24 9.91 15.67
C ASP A 270 -11.19 9.30 14.27
N VAL A 271 -12.12 8.37 13.98
CA VAL A 271 -12.68 8.22 12.63
C VAL A 271 -14.17 8.02 12.81
N ARG A 272 -14.89 9.13 13.07
CA ARG A 272 -16.35 9.14 13.12
C ARG A 272 -16.95 8.94 11.71
N SER A 273 -17.99 8.09 11.72
CA SER A 273 -19.16 7.99 10.82
C SER A 273 -18.92 7.84 9.32
N THR A 274 -19.06 6.59 8.83
CA THR A 274 -19.51 6.11 7.49
C THR A 274 -19.01 4.69 7.21
N ALA A 275 -18.09 4.16 8.03
CA ALA A 275 -17.71 2.75 7.97
C ALA A 275 -18.93 1.88 8.21
N ILE A 276 -19.19 0.92 7.32
CA ILE A 276 -20.12 -0.16 7.63
C ILE A 276 -19.33 -1.46 7.74
N ALA A 277 -19.54 -2.17 8.85
CA ALA A 277 -18.82 -3.39 9.18
C ALA A 277 -19.70 -4.64 9.02
N CYS A 278 -19.13 -5.73 8.50
CA CYS A 278 -19.74 -7.05 8.51
C CYS A 278 -18.67 -8.13 8.70
N GLY A 279 -18.84 -9.00 9.70
CA GLY A 279 -17.83 -10.01 10.05
C GLY A 279 -16.46 -9.38 10.34
N GLY A 280 -16.45 -8.15 10.88
CA GLY A 280 -15.26 -7.33 11.15
C GLY A 280 -14.57 -6.73 9.92
N PHE A 281 -15.03 -7.00 8.68
CA PHE A 281 -14.61 -6.23 7.50
C PHE A 281 -15.31 -4.89 7.49
N SER A 282 -14.57 -3.79 7.26
CA SER A 282 -15.16 -2.46 7.05
C SER A 282 -14.86 -1.92 5.66
N VAL A 283 -15.86 -1.27 5.05
CA VAL A 283 -15.73 -0.61 3.74
C VAL A 283 -16.05 0.88 3.85
N HIS A 284 -15.24 1.72 3.21
CA HIS A 284 -15.45 3.17 3.08
C HIS A 284 -15.31 3.62 1.62
N ALA A 285 -16.12 4.60 1.19
CA ALA A 285 -16.07 5.14 -0.18
C ALA A 285 -16.26 6.67 -0.28
N GLN A 286 -15.84 7.40 0.75
CA GLN A 286 -16.11 8.84 0.90
C GLN A 286 -15.33 9.73 -0.08
N VAL A 287 -14.12 9.32 -0.48
CA VAL A 287 -13.25 10.16 -1.30
C VAL A 287 -13.64 9.99 -2.76
N ARG A 288 -14.09 11.09 -3.38
CA ARG A 288 -14.39 11.20 -4.81
C ARG A 288 -13.48 12.27 -5.42
N VAL A 289 -12.92 11.97 -6.59
CA VAL A 289 -12.18 12.91 -7.44
C VAL A 289 -13.05 13.19 -8.66
N ALA A 290 -13.37 14.45 -8.90
CA ALA A 290 -14.21 14.84 -10.04
C ALA A 290 -13.44 14.76 -11.36
N ARG A 291 -14.16 14.65 -12.47
CA ARG A 291 -13.60 14.86 -13.81
C ARG A 291 -12.94 16.25 -13.88
N GLY A 292 -11.78 16.34 -14.55
CA GLY A 292 -10.99 17.58 -14.64
C GLY A 292 -10.11 17.87 -13.43
N ASP A 293 -10.28 17.17 -12.29
CA ASP A 293 -9.47 17.39 -11.09
C ASP A 293 -8.14 16.59 -11.14
N ARG A 294 -7.19 17.09 -11.95
CA ARG A 294 -5.87 16.48 -12.08
C ARG A 294 -5.12 16.40 -10.74
N ARG A 295 -5.18 17.46 -9.92
CA ARG A 295 -4.52 17.48 -8.59
C ARG A 295 -5.12 16.46 -7.63
N GLY A 296 -6.44 16.29 -7.65
CA GLY A 296 -7.12 15.25 -6.88
C GLY A 296 -6.77 13.83 -7.33
N ARG A 297 -6.59 13.61 -8.64
CA ARG A 297 -6.10 12.33 -9.19
C ARG A 297 -4.67 12.05 -8.72
N GLU A 298 -3.77 13.02 -8.83
CA GLU A 298 -2.38 12.91 -8.38
C GLU A 298 -2.32 12.66 -6.87
N GLY A 299 -2.99 13.49 -6.07
CA GLY A 299 -3.03 13.32 -4.61
C GLY A 299 -3.60 11.97 -4.20
N SER A 300 -4.56 11.45 -4.98
CA SER A 300 -5.16 10.15 -4.74
C SER A 300 -4.26 8.96 -5.08
N ALA A 301 -3.45 9.07 -6.13
CA ALA A 301 -2.42 8.08 -6.46
C ALA A 301 -1.22 8.18 -5.50
N TYR A 302 -0.84 9.41 -5.12
CA TYR A 302 0.32 9.72 -4.30
C TYR A 302 0.19 9.28 -2.84
N MET A 303 -0.90 9.64 -2.14
CA MET A 303 -1.05 9.40 -0.70
C MET A 303 -1.01 7.93 -0.26
N ARG A 304 -1.06 6.98 -1.21
CA ARG A 304 -1.43 5.58 -0.94
C ARG A 304 -0.35 4.57 -1.31
N LEU A 305 0.85 5.06 -1.63
CA LEU A 305 2.02 4.23 -1.90
C LEU A 305 2.94 4.09 -0.67
N VAL A 306 3.00 5.08 0.25
CA VAL A 306 3.46 5.00 1.66
C VAL A 306 2.96 6.28 2.36
N ARG A 307 2.28 6.20 3.50
CA ARG A 307 2.01 7.40 4.34
C ARG A 307 3.00 7.45 5.50
N PRO A 308 4.11 8.21 5.46
CA PRO A 308 4.45 9.03 6.60
C PRO A 308 3.43 10.18 6.65
N SER A 309 2.99 10.58 7.85
CA SER A 309 1.99 11.64 7.99
C SER A 309 2.37 12.92 7.23
N PRO A 310 1.39 13.72 6.73
CA PRO A 310 1.63 14.98 6.01
C PRO A 310 2.18 16.12 6.90
N LYS A 311 2.87 15.81 8.01
CA LYS A 311 3.42 16.76 8.97
C LYS A 311 4.93 16.58 9.21
N ILE A 312 5.66 15.99 8.27
CA ILE A 312 7.12 16.03 8.30
C ILE A 312 7.55 16.92 7.15
N ASN A 313 7.60 18.22 7.43
CA ASN A 313 8.42 19.13 6.63
C ASN A 313 9.86 18.69 6.85
N PHE A 314 10.47 18.08 5.84
CA PHE A 314 11.92 18.04 5.77
C PHE A 314 12.35 19.45 5.35
N ALA A 315 12.79 20.23 6.33
CA ALA A 315 13.66 21.38 6.09
C ALA A 315 15.04 20.89 5.67
#